data_AF-A0A2U3H9F5-F1
#
_entry.id   AF-A0A2U3H9F5-F1
#
_cell.length_a   1.000
_cell.length_b   1.000
_cell.length_c   1.000
_cell.angle_alpha   90.00
_cell.angle_beta   90.00
_cell.angle_gamma   90.00
#
_symmetry.space_group_name_H-M   'P 1'
#
loop_
_entity.id
_entity.type
_entity.pdbx_description
1 polymer ?
#
loop_
_entity_poly.entity_id
_entity_poly.type
_entity_poly.pdbx_seq_one_letter_code
_entity_poly.pdbx_strand_id
1 'polypeptide(L)'
;MSNDAVWVRGVTGIQLHHVTDLQDARRFLGNAVMALNAAHTRTGDVRFSGLAEQLKDMITEAGSLEDEARARMRGLHSTDPERFVRCREGEEPWPDELQAGFVPRHTCRDKCLYHDHEVLDGILQCTCGRPPCRACAIAGAP
;
A
#
# COMPACT_ATOMS: atom_id res chain seq x y z
N MET A 1 -16.99 24.30 -7.32
CA MET A 1 -16.14 23.12 -7.62
C MET A 1 -14.80 23.38 -6.95
N SER A 2 -14.49 22.64 -5.87
CA SER A 2 -13.25 22.83 -5.12
C SER A 2 -12.07 22.39 -5.98
N ASN A 3 -11.21 23.33 -6.37
CA ASN A 3 -9.87 23.05 -6.91
C ASN A 3 -8.94 22.72 -5.74
N ASP A 4 -9.22 21.60 -5.05
CA ASP A 4 -8.20 21.00 -4.21
C ASP A 4 -7.21 20.31 -5.14
N ALA A 5 -6.30 21.12 -5.69
CA ALA A 5 -5.07 20.62 -6.26
C ALA A 5 -4.37 19.83 -5.14
N VAL A 6 -4.62 18.53 -5.10
CA VAL A 6 -3.83 17.58 -4.33
C VAL A 6 -2.41 17.81 -4.84
N TRP A 7 -1.59 18.47 -4.04
CA TRP A 7 -0.15 18.48 -4.26
C TRP A 7 0.30 17.04 -4.08
N VAL A 8 0.25 16.27 -5.17
CA VAL A 8 0.61 14.88 -5.18
C VAL A 8 2.12 14.82 -4.97
N ARG A 9 2.55 14.77 -3.70
CA ARG A 9 3.88 14.26 -3.35
C ARG A 9 3.93 12.84 -3.89
N GLY A 10 4.51 12.66 -5.08
CA GLY A 10 4.58 11.35 -5.71
C GLY A 10 5.28 10.34 -4.79
N VAL A 11 4.87 9.08 -4.90
CA VAL A 11 5.38 7.99 -4.06
C VAL A 11 6.84 7.70 -4.42
N THR A 12 7.71 7.53 -3.41
CA THR A 12 9.06 6.99 -3.56
C THR A 12 9.10 5.61 -2.90
N GLY A 13 9.79 4.61 -3.47
CA GLY A 13 9.83 3.27 -2.85
C GLY A 13 9.15 2.20 -3.69
N ILE A 14 8.00 1.65 -3.33
CA ILE A 14 7.21 0.77 -4.22
C ILE A 14 5.75 1.20 -4.15
N GLN A 15 5.00 1.02 -5.23
CA GLN A 15 3.56 1.18 -5.16
C GLN A 15 3.02 0.00 -4.34
N LEU A 16 2.43 0.29 -3.19
CA LEU A 16 1.74 -0.72 -2.39
C LEU A 16 0.34 -0.96 -2.96
N HIS A 17 -0.14 -2.19 -2.83
CA HIS A 17 -1.53 -2.54 -3.05
C HIS A 17 -2.32 -2.30 -1.76
N HIS A 18 -3.60 -1.95 -1.86
CA HIS A 18 -4.51 -1.75 -0.72
C HIS A 18 -4.66 -2.97 0.23
N VAL A 19 -4.04 -4.12 -0.08
CA VAL A 19 -3.93 -5.23 0.88
C VAL A 19 -3.18 -4.79 2.13
N THR A 20 -2.26 -3.83 2.00
CA THR A 20 -1.50 -3.27 3.11
C THR A 20 -2.39 -2.44 4.04
N ASP A 21 -3.36 -1.71 3.49
CA ASP A 21 -4.37 -1.01 4.27
C ASP A 21 -5.25 -1.99 5.06
N LEU A 22 -5.62 -3.14 4.47
CA LEU A 22 -6.37 -4.19 5.16
C LEU A 22 -5.55 -4.86 6.27
N GLN A 23 -4.26 -5.08 6.06
CA GLN A 23 -3.34 -5.57 7.09
C GLN A 23 -3.24 -4.61 8.27
N ASP A 24 -3.14 -3.31 7.98
CA ASP A 24 -3.11 -2.28 9.01
C ASP A 24 -4.45 -2.18 9.76
N ALA A 25 -5.57 -2.24 9.05
CA ALA A 25 -6.90 -2.26 9.67
C ALA A 25 -7.03 -3.43 10.65
N ARG A 26 -6.63 -4.65 10.26
CA ARG A 26 -6.64 -5.82 11.16
C ARG A 26 -5.73 -5.64 12.37
N ARG A 27 -4.53 -5.08 12.17
CA ARG A 27 -3.59 -4.79 13.26
C ARG A 27 -4.19 -3.80 14.25
N PHE A 28 -4.81 -2.72 13.77
CA PHE A 28 -5.44 -1.72 14.63
C PHE A 28 -6.65 -2.28 15.39
N LEU A 29 -7.49 -3.08 14.73
CA LEU A 29 -8.60 -3.79 15.39
C LEU A 29 -8.08 -4.74 16.47
N GLY A 30 -7.03 -5.52 16.19
CA GLY A 30 -6.41 -6.41 17.17
C GLY A 30 -5.89 -5.66 18.40
N ASN A 31 -5.21 -4.53 18.18
CA ASN A 31 -4.75 -3.66 19.27
C ASN A 31 -5.91 -3.11 20.10
N ALA A 32 -7.01 -2.72 19.45
CA ALA A 32 -8.21 -2.24 20.13
C ALA A 32 -8.87 -3.32 21.00
N VAL A 33 -8.99 -4.56 20.49
CA VAL A 33 -9.46 -5.72 21.26
C VAL A 33 -8.60 -5.94 22.51
N MET A 34 -7.28 -5.91 22.37
CA MET A 34 -6.36 -6.04 23.51
C MET A 34 -6.57 -4.95 24.56
N ALA A 35 -6.71 -3.69 24.12
CA ALA A 35 -6.92 -2.55 25.01
C ALA A 35 -8.28 -2.64 25.75
N LEU A 36 -9.35 -3.04 25.06
CA LEU A 36 -10.67 -3.21 25.66
C LEU A 36 -10.70 -4.34 26.68
N ASN A 37 -10.05 -5.47 26.38
CA ASN A 37 -9.91 -6.57 27.35
C ASN A 37 -9.14 -6.11 28.58
N ALA A 38 -8.05 -5.35 28.41
CA ALA A 38 -7.31 -4.80 29.55
C ALA A 38 -8.17 -3.83 30.39
N ALA A 39 -9.01 -3.00 29.75
CA ALA A 39 -9.95 -2.13 30.45
C ALA A 39 -11.02 -2.94 31.21
N HIS A 40 -11.57 -3.99 30.59
CA HIS A 40 -12.49 -4.92 31.25
C HIS A 40 -11.86 -5.56 32.49
N THR A 41 -10.65 -6.11 32.38
CA THR A 41 -9.93 -6.73 33.50
C THR A 41 -9.70 -5.77 34.66
N ARG A 42 -9.44 -4.48 34.39
CA ARG A 42 -9.17 -3.48 35.45
C ARG A 42 -10.42 -2.93 36.10
N THR A 43 -11.54 -2.90 35.39
CA THR A 43 -12.77 -2.20 35.84
C THR A 43 -13.93 -3.14 36.17
N GLY A 44 -13.94 -4.35 35.63
CA GLY A 44 -15.07 -5.27 35.69
C GLY A 44 -16.26 -4.86 34.80
N ASP A 45 -16.17 -3.75 34.06
CA ASP A 45 -17.26 -3.27 33.22
C ASP A 45 -17.41 -4.15 31.97
N VAL A 46 -18.53 -4.87 31.89
CA VAL A 46 -18.85 -5.82 30.81
C VAL A 46 -19.09 -5.14 29.46
N ARG A 47 -19.28 -3.82 29.41
CA ARG A 47 -19.42 -3.09 28.13
C ARG A 47 -18.13 -3.17 27.32
N PHE A 48 -16.97 -3.19 27.98
CA PHE A 48 -15.68 -3.30 27.30
C PHE A 48 -15.48 -4.68 26.67
N SER A 49 -15.86 -5.76 27.36
CA SER A 49 -15.79 -7.11 26.76
C SER A 49 -16.81 -7.27 25.63
N GLY A 50 -18.01 -6.72 25.76
CA GLY A 50 -18.99 -6.69 24.67
C GLY A 50 -18.48 -5.99 23.41
N LEU A 51 -17.80 -4.83 23.55
CA LEU A 51 -17.15 -4.14 22.43
C LEU A 51 -15.99 -4.95 21.85
N ALA A 52 -15.20 -5.61 22.71
CA ALA A 52 -14.08 -6.44 22.26
C ALA A 52 -14.56 -7.62 21.39
N GLU A 53 -15.69 -8.26 21.73
CA GLU A 53 -16.28 -9.31 20.88
C GLU A 53 -16.72 -8.78 19.52
N GLN A 54 -17.38 -7.61 19.46
CA GLN A 54 -17.78 -7.00 18.17
C GLN A 54 -16.56 -6.72 17.27
N LEU A 55 -15.45 -6.26 17.85
CA LEU A 55 -14.24 -6.01 17.08
C LEU A 55 -13.58 -7.31 16.58
N LYS A 56 -13.73 -8.45 17.28
CA LYS A 56 -13.23 -9.74 16.80
C LYS A 56 -13.94 -10.21 15.53
N ASP A 57 -15.25 -9.98 15.44
CA ASP A 57 -16.01 -10.26 14.22
C ASP A 57 -15.49 -9.40 13.06
N MET A 58 -15.25 -8.10 13.30
CA MET A 58 -14.65 -7.21 12.30
C MET A 58 -13.23 -7.63 11.88
N ILE A 59 -12.40 -8.16 12.79
CA ILE A 59 -11.08 -8.70 12.45
C ILE A 59 -11.21 -9.87 11.47
N THR A 60 -12.22 -10.71 11.66
CA THR A 60 -12.49 -11.86 10.78
C THR A 60 -12.89 -11.38 9.40
N GLU A 61 -13.83 -10.44 9.31
CA GLU A 61 -14.30 -9.86 8.05
C GLU A 61 -13.16 -9.15 7.29
N ALA A 62 -12.38 -8.31 7.98
CA ALA A 62 -11.20 -7.68 7.39
C ALA A 62 -10.15 -8.70 6.95
N GLY A 63 -10.04 -9.84 7.65
CA GLY A 63 -9.20 -10.97 7.26
C GLY A 63 -9.64 -11.62 5.95
N SER A 64 -10.94 -11.86 5.78
CA SER A 64 -11.48 -12.40 4.52
C SER A 64 -11.22 -11.45 3.35
N LEU A 65 -11.45 -10.15 3.53
CA LEU A 65 -11.14 -9.14 2.52
C LEU A 65 -9.66 -9.10 2.17
N GLU A 66 -8.76 -9.21 3.17
CA GLU A 66 -7.31 -9.28 2.93
C GLU A 66 -6.94 -10.51 2.10
N ASP A 67 -7.50 -11.68 2.43
CA ASP A 67 -7.21 -12.92 1.71
C ASP A 67 -7.71 -12.87 0.26
N GLU A 68 -8.87 -12.29 0.01
CA GLU A 68 -9.37 -12.03 -1.34
C GLU A 68 -8.46 -11.07 -2.12
N ALA A 69 -8.06 -9.95 -1.51
CA ALA A 69 -7.14 -8.98 -2.12
C ALA A 69 -5.78 -9.63 -2.44
N ARG A 70 -5.26 -10.46 -1.54
CA ARG A 70 -4.03 -11.22 -1.75
C ARG A 70 -4.18 -12.26 -2.87
N ALA A 71 -5.33 -12.93 -2.95
CA ALA A 71 -5.62 -13.87 -4.02
C ALA A 71 -5.66 -13.17 -5.39
N ARG A 72 -6.32 -12.01 -5.49
CA ARG A 72 -6.32 -11.19 -6.72
C ARG A 72 -4.92 -10.76 -7.13
N MET A 73 -4.12 -10.27 -6.19
CA MET A 73 -2.72 -9.89 -6.43
C MET A 73 -1.87 -11.07 -6.92
N ARG A 74 -2.00 -12.25 -6.28
CA ARG A 74 -1.30 -13.47 -6.71
C ARG A 74 -1.75 -13.92 -8.10
N GLY A 75 -3.05 -13.82 -8.37
CA GLY A 75 -3.64 -14.09 -9.68
C GLY A 75 -3.09 -13.17 -10.76
N LEU A 76 -2.96 -11.87 -10.48
CA LEU A 76 -2.33 -10.92 -11.40
C LEU A 76 -0.88 -11.32 -11.67
N HIS A 77 -0.09 -11.58 -10.62
CA HIS A 77 1.31 -11.98 -10.78
C HIS A 77 1.48 -13.26 -11.59
N SER A 78 0.57 -14.23 -11.49
CA SER A 78 0.66 -15.49 -12.25
C SER A 78 0.17 -15.38 -13.69
N THR A 79 -0.86 -14.57 -13.94
CA THR A 79 -1.51 -14.47 -15.27
C THR A 79 -0.92 -13.37 -16.15
N ASP A 80 -0.45 -12.27 -15.55
CA ASP A 80 0.16 -11.14 -16.24
C ASP A 80 1.30 -10.55 -15.37
N PRO A 81 2.47 -11.22 -15.35
CA PRO A 81 3.62 -10.77 -14.55
C PRO A 81 4.12 -9.38 -14.95
N GLU A 82 3.99 -9.01 -16.23
CA GLU A 82 4.43 -7.71 -16.73
C GLU A 82 3.55 -6.59 -16.17
N ARG A 83 2.23 -6.76 -16.20
CA ARG A 83 1.32 -5.80 -15.59
C ARG A 83 1.50 -5.70 -14.09
N PHE A 84 1.76 -6.82 -13.40
CA PHE A 84 2.11 -6.80 -11.98
C PHE A 84 3.32 -5.87 -11.72
N VAL A 85 4.37 -5.97 -12.55
CA VAL A 85 5.54 -5.09 -12.44
C VAL A 85 5.15 -3.63 -12.71
N ARG A 86 4.37 -3.33 -13.75
CA ARG A 86 3.92 -1.95 -14.03
C ARG A 86 3.10 -1.35 -12.88
N CYS A 87 2.22 -2.14 -12.25
CA CYS A 87 1.48 -1.70 -11.07
C CYS A 87 2.42 -1.41 -9.89
N ARG A 88 3.34 -2.34 -9.57
CA ARG A 88 4.33 -2.20 -8.49
C ARG A 88 5.25 -0.98 -8.69
N GLU A 89 5.64 -0.72 -9.94
CA GLU A 89 6.47 0.44 -10.30
C GLU A 89 5.67 1.75 -10.38
N GLY A 90 4.36 1.72 -10.09
CA GLY A 90 3.51 2.90 -10.12
C GLY A 90 3.37 3.50 -11.53
N GLU A 91 3.52 2.68 -12.56
CA GLU A 91 3.20 3.04 -13.95
C GLU A 91 1.70 2.95 -14.19
N GLU A 92 1.01 1.98 -13.59
CA GLU A 92 -0.43 1.77 -13.71
C GLU A 92 -1.05 1.56 -12.32
N PRO A 93 -2.35 1.85 -12.10
CA PRO A 93 -3.03 1.44 -10.88
C PRO A 93 -3.13 -0.08 -10.78
N TRP A 94 -3.31 -0.58 -9.57
CA TRP A 94 -3.72 -1.97 -9.38
C TRP A 94 -5.11 -2.20 -10.00
N PRO A 95 -5.39 -3.36 -10.61
CA PRO A 95 -6.62 -3.57 -11.39
C PRO A 95 -7.93 -3.42 -10.60
N ASP A 96 -7.88 -3.67 -9.30
CA ASP A 96 -9.00 -3.57 -8.35
C ASP A 96 -8.98 -2.28 -7.53
N GLU A 97 -8.14 -1.31 -7.90
CA GLU A 97 -8.11 0.03 -7.30
C GLU A 97 -8.77 1.08 -8.20
N LEU A 98 -9.32 2.11 -7.57
CA LEU A 98 -9.94 3.23 -8.28
C LEU A 98 -8.88 4.07 -8.98
N GLN A 99 -9.07 4.30 -10.28
CA GLN A 99 -8.19 5.17 -11.08
C GLN A 99 -8.06 6.59 -10.51
N ALA A 100 -9.12 7.11 -9.89
CA ALA A 100 -9.11 8.44 -9.26
C ALA A 100 -8.24 8.53 -8.00
N GLY A 101 -8.00 7.40 -7.32
CA GLY A 101 -7.10 7.31 -6.16
C GLY A 101 -5.65 7.05 -6.55
N PHE A 102 -5.36 6.82 -7.83
CA PHE A 102 -4.03 6.45 -8.29
C PHE A 102 -3.07 7.63 -8.29
N VAL A 103 -1.96 7.46 -7.58
CA VAL A 103 -0.83 8.38 -7.58
C VAL A 103 0.38 7.66 -8.18
N PRO A 104 0.94 8.14 -9.30
CA PRO A 104 2.12 7.52 -9.91
C PRO A 104 3.36 7.69 -9.02
N ARG A 105 4.27 6.71 -9.11
CA ARG A 105 5.54 6.69 -8.37
C ARG A 105 6.62 7.51 -9.08
N HIS A 106 7.48 8.16 -8.29
CA HIS A 106 8.71 8.78 -8.76
C HIS A 106 9.85 7.76 -8.86
N THR A 107 9.83 6.93 -9.89
CA THR A 107 10.91 5.93 -10.13
C THR A 107 12.28 6.59 -10.36
N CYS A 108 12.32 7.86 -10.78
CA CYS A 108 13.54 8.64 -10.93
C CYS A 108 14.19 9.07 -9.58
N ARG A 109 13.47 8.94 -8.47
CA ARG A 109 13.98 9.26 -7.12
C ARG A 109 14.45 8.04 -6.35
N ASP A 110 14.42 6.87 -6.98
CA ASP A 110 14.95 5.67 -6.36
C ASP A 110 16.47 5.75 -6.28
N LYS A 111 17.01 5.31 -5.15
CA LYS A 111 18.46 5.16 -5.00
C LYS A 111 18.97 4.10 -5.98
N CYS A 112 20.05 4.40 -6.67
CA CYS A 112 20.75 3.49 -7.55
C CYS A 112 21.83 2.77 -6.76
N LEU A 113 21.68 1.47 -6.53
CA LEU A 113 22.67 0.70 -5.76
C LEU A 113 24.08 0.72 -6.36
N TYR A 114 24.19 0.88 -7.68
CA TYR A 114 25.49 0.98 -8.35
C TYR A 114 26.19 2.32 -8.11
N HIS A 115 25.48 3.45 -8.30
CA HIS A 115 26.12 4.78 -8.18
C HIS A 115 26.05 5.36 -6.76
N ASP A 116 25.00 5.08 -6.00
CA ASP A 116 24.83 5.63 -4.65
C ASP A 116 25.48 4.75 -3.57
N HIS A 117 25.72 3.47 -3.88
CA HIS A 117 26.22 2.47 -2.93
C HIS A 117 27.35 1.58 -3.48
N GLU A 118 27.86 1.85 -4.69
CA GLU A 118 29.01 1.14 -5.32
C GLU A 118 28.85 -0.38 -5.43
N VAL A 119 27.62 -0.89 -5.44
CA VAL A 119 27.35 -2.31 -5.61
C VAL A 119 27.49 -2.67 -7.09
N LEU A 120 28.63 -3.24 -7.46
CA LEU A 120 28.96 -3.64 -8.84
C LEU A 120 27.90 -4.56 -9.48
N ASP A 121 27.35 -5.51 -8.73
CA ASP A 121 26.27 -6.39 -9.20
C ASP A 121 24.95 -5.65 -9.46
N GLY A 122 24.80 -4.43 -8.92
CA GLY A 122 23.66 -3.55 -9.13
C GLY A 122 23.68 -2.79 -10.46
N ILE A 123 24.74 -2.92 -11.29
CA ILE A 123 24.88 -2.18 -12.55
C ILE A 123 23.72 -2.46 -13.53
N LEU A 124 23.22 -3.70 -13.55
CA LEU A 124 22.07 -4.11 -14.37
C LEU A 124 20.73 -3.54 -13.86
N GLN A 125 20.72 -2.98 -12.65
CA GLN A 125 19.55 -2.37 -12.01
C GLN A 125 19.65 -0.83 -11.96
N CYS A 126 20.64 -0.24 -12.64
CA CYS A 126 20.87 1.20 -12.62
C CYS A 126 19.65 1.99 -13.14
N THR A 127 19.24 3.01 -12.39
CA THR A 127 18.12 3.89 -12.70
C THR A 127 18.55 5.28 -13.20
N CYS A 128 19.83 5.64 -13.06
CA CYS A 128 20.36 7.00 -13.27
C CYS A 128 20.22 7.56 -14.70
N GLY A 129 20.03 6.70 -15.70
CA GLY A 129 19.86 7.09 -17.10
C GLY A 129 18.44 6.90 -17.66
N ARG A 130 17.46 6.58 -16.80
CA ARG A 130 16.09 6.34 -17.26
C ARG A 130 15.40 7.66 -17.66
N PRO A 131 14.49 7.63 -18.66
CA PRO A 131 13.68 8.79 -19.02
C PRO A 131 12.80 9.26 -17.84
N PRO A 132 12.24 10.49 -17.89
CA PRO A 132 11.38 11.00 -16.82
C PRO A 132 10.27 10.00 -16.46
N CYS A 133 10.15 9.69 -15.16
CA CYS A 133 9.11 8.77 -14.68
C CYS A 133 7.70 9.32 -14.94
N ARG A 134 6.67 8.46 -14.91
CA ARG A 134 5.28 8.86 -15.15
C ARG A 134 4.81 9.98 -14.24
N ALA A 135 5.22 9.97 -12.96
CA ALA A 135 4.93 11.06 -12.02
C ALA A 135 5.57 12.39 -12.45
N CYS A 136 6.80 12.38 -12.96
CA CYS A 136 7.45 13.56 -13.53
C CYS A 136 6.80 14.02 -14.84
N ALA A 137 6.37 13.09 -15.69
CA ALA A 137 5.70 13.42 -16.95
C ALA A 137 4.33 14.08 -16.72
N ILE A 138 3.56 13.61 -15.73
CA ILE A 138 2.27 14.21 -15.37
C ILE A 138 2.46 15.57 -14.66
N ALA A 139 3.50 15.73 -13.84
CA ALA A 139 3.88 17.02 -13.27
C ALA A 139 4.52 17.99 -14.30
N GLY A 140 4.83 17.50 -15.50
CA GLY A 140 5.61 18.16 -16.54
C GLY A 140 4.80 18.89 -17.61
N ALA A 141 3.56 19.30 -17.33
CA ALA A 141 2.86 20.31 -18.12
C ALA A 141 2.82 21.63 -17.32
N PRO A 142 3.64 22.63 -17.66
CA PRO A 142 3.29 24.02 -17.34
C PRO A 142 1.99 24.43 -18.04
#